data_AF-A0A6D2HXH1-F1
#
_entry.id   AF-A0A6D2HXH1-F1
#
_cell.length_a   1.000
_cell.length_b   1.000
_cell.length_c   1.000
_cell.angle_alpha   90.00
_cell.angle_beta   90.00
_cell.angle_gamma   90.00
#
_symmetry.space_group_name_H-M   'P 1'
#
loop_
_entity.id
_entity.type
_entity.pdbx_description
1 polymer ?
#
loop_
_entity_poly.entity_id
_entity_poly.type
_entity_poly.pdbx_seq_one_letter_code
_entity_poly.pdbx_strand_id
1 'polypeptide(L)'
;MEQLKLRISNVNRKIGNWREKLLISSEKFDRNFLRWCIIEGSRLLKEMGFAVCVATAPPVSMEIRLVRRSKLDNAPSALPRSIPIYISTLKKDINLEELRRLYAHCNLSCNRLSENGSSIVEKTVDMKKLRTAISRSDVVVSVFCKPHHTDLDDDESLSSSLFPLNSKKQNKDRDLFRNVLPLTPSNGKLVGFGRAYSDYGLTASIHDLMVLPSLQRMGIGKLIVNRITRLLISREIYDIAALCFEHERPFFKACGFGDDRMGSTTMMFTKSLEV
;
A
#
# COMPACT_ATOMS: atom_id res chain seq x y z
N MET A 1 -19.44 -33.05 39.15
CA MET A 1 -18.17 -33.62 38.62
C MET A 1 -18.38 -34.42 37.33
N GLU A 2 -19.49 -35.17 37.15
CA GLU A 2 -19.85 -35.84 35.87
C GLU A 2 -19.84 -34.92 34.63
N GLN A 3 -20.44 -33.73 34.73
CA GLN A 3 -20.58 -32.79 33.60
C GLN A 3 -19.22 -32.34 33.03
N LEU A 4 -18.21 -32.19 33.90
CA LEU A 4 -16.86 -31.81 33.49
C LEU A 4 -16.13 -32.99 32.82
N LYS A 5 -16.32 -34.21 33.33
CA LYS A 5 -15.77 -35.44 32.72
C LYS A 5 -16.37 -35.71 31.33
N LEU A 6 -17.67 -35.47 31.15
CA LEU A 6 -18.34 -35.56 29.84
C LEU A 6 -17.80 -34.52 28.85
N ARG A 7 -17.57 -33.27 29.31
CA ARG A 7 -16.94 -32.23 28.48
C ARG A 7 -15.53 -32.58 28.05
N ILE A 8 -14.69 -33.07 28.97
CA ILE A 8 -13.30 -33.47 28.68
C ILE A 8 -13.27 -34.67 27.73
N SER A 9 -14.16 -35.66 27.92
CA SER A 9 -14.27 -36.82 27.04
C SER A 9 -14.68 -36.42 25.61
N ASN A 10 -15.64 -35.51 25.46
CA ASN A 10 -16.05 -35.01 24.14
C ASN A 10 -14.96 -34.18 23.45
N VAL A 11 -14.17 -33.42 24.21
CA VAL A 11 -13.01 -32.67 23.68
C VAL A 11 -11.93 -33.64 23.20
N ASN A 12 -11.60 -34.67 23.98
CA ASN A 12 -10.62 -35.68 23.59
C ASN A 12 -11.06 -36.47 22.34
N ARG A 13 -12.35 -36.77 22.22
CA ARG A 13 -12.92 -37.41 21.02
C ARG A 13 -12.84 -36.49 19.78
N LYS A 14 -13.07 -35.19 19.94
CA LYS A 14 -12.87 -34.21 18.86
C LYS A 14 -11.38 -34.16 18.46
N ILE A 15 -10.46 -34.05 19.42
CA ILE A 15 -9.01 -34.00 19.15
C ILE A 15 -8.51 -35.26 18.42
N GLY A 16 -9.02 -36.45 18.79
CA GLY A 16 -8.71 -37.70 18.11
C GLY A 16 -9.10 -37.69 16.62
N ASN A 17 -10.33 -37.27 16.32
CA ASN A 17 -10.84 -37.16 14.95
C ASN A 17 -10.09 -36.09 14.12
N TRP A 18 -9.57 -35.05 14.78
CA TRP A 18 -8.69 -34.05 14.15
C TRP A 18 -7.32 -34.62 13.77
N ARG A 19 -6.72 -35.46 14.62
CA ARG A 19 -5.44 -36.12 14.32
C ARG A 19 -5.54 -37.06 13.12
N GLU A 20 -6.66 -37.76 12.99
CA GLU A 20 -6.96 -38.61 11.83
C GLU A 20 -7.12 -37.79 10.55
N LYS A 21 -7.83 -36.66 10.59
CA LYS A 21 -7.95 -35.76 9.43
C LYS A 21 -6.63 -35.06 9.05
N LEU A 22 -5.77 -34.77 10.03
CA LEU A 22 -4.42 -34.23 9.81
C LEU A 22 -3.50 -35.26 9.12
N LEU A 23 -3.62 -36.54 9.50
CA LEU A 23 -2.88 -37.63 8.85
C LEU A 23 -3.34 -37.87 7.41
N ILE A 24 -4.66 -37.77 7.13
CA ILE A 24 -5.20 -37.93 5.78
C ILE A 24 -4.85 -36.74 4.86
N SER A 25 -4.67 -35.53 5.40
CA SER A 25 -4.38 -34.32 4.61
C SER A 25 -2.89 -34.05 4.35
N SER A 26 -1.99 -34.91 4.86
CA SER A 26 -0.53 -34.76 4.73
C SER A 26 -0.01 -34.91 3.29
N GLU A 27 -0.83 -35.31 2.32
CA GLU A 27 -0.37 -35.51 0.93
C GLU A 27 -0.48 -34.27 0.02
N LYS A 28 -1.17 -33.19 0.41
CA LYS A 28 -1.18 -31.92 -0.37
C LYS A 28 -1.26 -30.69 0.52
N PHE A 29 -0.13 -29.99 0.66
CA PHE A 29 -0.01 -28.73 1.41
C PHE A 29 -0.48 -27.54 0.55
N ASP A 30 -1.77 -27.19 0.64
CA ASP A 30 -2.38 -26.06 -0.10
C ASP A 30 -2.61 -24.82 0.81
N ARG A 31 -2.53 -23.61 0.24
CA ARG A 31 -2.74 -22.31 0.94
C ARG A 31 -4.14 -22.19 1.57
N ASN A 32 -5.09 -22.98 1.09
CA ASN A 32 -6.43 -23.08 1.68
C ASN A 32 -6.41 -23.76 3.06
N PHE A 33 -5.45 -24.66 3.32
CA PHE A 33 -5.30 -25.34 4.62
C PHE A 33 -4.82 -24.39 5.72
N LEU A 34 -3.86 -23.51 5.42
CA LEU A 34 -3.42 -22.48 6.37
C LEU A 34 -4.54 -21.48 6.68
N ARG A 35 -5.33 -21.09 5.67
CA ARG A 35 -6.49 -20.21 5.86
C ARG A 35 -7.60 -20.89 6.67
N TRP A 36 -7.83 -22.18 6.45
CA TRP A 36 -8.78 -22.99 7.23
C TRP A 36 -8.31 -23.18 8.69
N CYS A 37 -7.04 -23.47 8.95
CA CYS A 37 -6.48 -23.57 10.30
C CYS A 37 -6.56 -22.25 11.07
N ILE A 38 -6.37 -21.10 10.40
CA ILE A 38 -6.51 -19.78 11.02
C ILE A 38 -7.97 -19.49 11.38
N ILE A 39 -8.92 -19.79 10.49
CA ILE A 39 -10.35 -19.50 10.72
C ILE A 39 -10.96 -20.47 11.75
N GLU A 40 -10.70 -21.76 11.60
CA GLU A 40 -11.29 -22.80 12.46
C GLU A 40 -10.59 -22.89 13.83
N GLY A 41 -9.27 -22.64 13.88
CA GLY A 41 -8.53 -22.50 15.13
C GLY A 41 -9.01 -21.32 15.97
N SER A 42 -9.37 -20.22 15.32
CA SER A 42 -9.96 -19.05 16.00
C SER A 42 -11.38 -19.34 16.55
N ARG A 43 -12.13 -20.22 15.89
CA ARG A 43 -13.49 -20.61 16.31
C ARG A 43 -13.47 -21.53 17.54
N LEU A 44 -12.57 -22.50 17.56
CA LEU A 44 -12.41 -23.43 18.69
C LEU A 44 -11.86 -22.75 19.95
N LEU A 45 -10.94 -21.77 19.80
CA LEU A 45 -10.41 -21.03 20.95
C LEU A 45 -11.43 -20.06 21.57
N LYS A 46 -12.35 -19.51 20.76
CA LYS A 46 -13.51 -18.74 21.25
C LYS A 46 -14.53 -19.61 22.00
N GLU A 47 -14.80 -20.84 21.53
CA GLU A 47 -15.67 -21.78 22.26
C GLU A 47 -15.06 -22.25 23.60
N MET A 48 -13.73 -22.19 23.75
CA MET A 48 -13.01 -22.58 24.96
C MET A 48 -12.77 -21.43 25.96
N GLY A 49 -13.33 -20.23 25.71
CA GLY A 49 -13.22 -19.09 26.64
C GLY A 49 -11.81 -18.52 26.80
N PHE A 50 -10.88 -18.88 25.91
CA PHE A 50 -9.55 -18.28 25.90
C PHE A 50 -9.59 -17.00 25.07
N ALA A 51 -9.39 -15.85 25.73
CA ALA A 51 -9.09 -14.60 25.04
C ALA A 51 -7.76 -14.77 24.30
N VAL A 52 -7.84 -15.05 23.00
CA VAL A 52 -6.67 -15.01 22.13
C VAL A 52 -6.37 -13.54 21.89
N CYS A 53 -5.48 -12.97 22.69
CA CYS A 53 -4.77 -11.77 22.30
C CYS A 53 -3.89 -12.13 21.11
N VAL A 54 -4.45 -12.10 19.89
CA VAL A 54 -3.64 -11.95 18.69
C VAL A 54 -3.09 -10.53 18.79
N ALA A 55 -1.95 -10.37 19.45
CA ALA A 55 -1.19 -9.14 19.43
C ALA A 55 -0.66 -8.96 18.01
N THR A 56 -1.51 -8.50 17.11
CA THR A 56 -1.07 -7.83 15.90
C THR A 56 -0.37 -6.56 16.39
N ALA A 57 0.95 -6.61 16.50
CA ALA A 57 1.73 -5.40 16.76
C ALA A 57 1.23 -4.31 15.80
N PRO A 58 0.95 -3.09 16.29
CA PRO A 58 0.39 -2.03 15.45
C PRO A 58 1.30 -1.85 14.23
N PRO A 59 0.73 -1.66 13.03
CA PRO A 59 1.54 -1.58 11.82
C PRO A 59 2.57 -0.47 11.99
N VAL A 60 3.85 -0.83 11.86
CA VAL A 60 4.95 0.14 11.99
C VAL A 60 4.68 1.30 11.03
N SER A 61 4.60 2.51 11.58
CA SER A 61 4.23 3.70 10.82
C SER A 61 5.31 4.11 9.81
N MET A 62 6.54 3.62 10.02
CA MET A 62 7.72 3.98 9.26
C MET A 62 8.65 2.77 9.09
N GLU A 63 9.07 2.46 7.87
CA GLU A 63 10.06 1.41 7.64
C GLU A 63 10.96 1.70 6.44
N ILE A 64 12.24 1.31 6.54
CA ILE A 64 13.17 1.28 5.41
C ILE A 64 13.16 -0.11 4.80
N ARG A 65 13.12 -0.19 3.47
CA ARG A 65 13.21 -1.46 2.73
C ARG A 65 14.09 -1.32 1.51
N LEU A 66 14.69 -2.44 1.11
CA LEU A 66 15.37 -2.54 -0.18
C LEU A 66 14.42 -3.18 -1.19
N VAL A 67 14.26 -2.54 -2.34
CA VAL A 67 13.47 -3.07 -3.45
C VAL A 67 14.39 -3.44 -4.61
N ARG A 68 14.10 -4.54 -5.31
CA ARG A 68 14.93 -5.08 -6.40
C ARG A 68 14.11 -5.23 -7.67
N ARG A 69 14.73 -4.97 -8.83
CA ARG A 69 14.14 -5.27 -10.14
C ARG A 69 14.27 -6.77 -10.45
N SER A 70 13.31 -7.31 -11.20
CA SER A 70 13.36 -8.71 -11.65
C SER A 70 14.45 -8.90 -12.72
N LYS A 71 15.05 -10.10 -12.80
CA LYS A 71 16.10 -10.43 -13.80
C LYS A 71 15.61 -10.38 -15.26
N LEU A 72 14.30 -10.37 -15.50
CA LEU A 72 13.72 -10.46 -16.85
C LEU A 72 13.65 -9.10 -17.56
N ASP A 73 13.80 -8.01 -16.81
CA ASP A 73 13.75 -6.64 -17.32
C ASP A 73 15.14 -6.20 -17.82
N ASN A 74 15.63 -6.82 -18.90
CA ASN A 74 16.95 -6.56 -19.52
C ASN A 74 17.04 -5.21 -20.27
N ALA A 75 16.21 -4.22 -19.92
CA ALA A 75 16.36 -2.89 -20.46
C ALA A 75 17.63 -2.23 -19.87
N PRO A 76 18.50 -1.60 -20.68
CA PRO A 76 19.63 -0.83 -20.17
C PRO A 76 19.13 0.45 -19.50
N SER A 77 18.62 0.34 -18.27
CA SER A 77 18.29 1.52 -17.47
C SER A 77 19.50 1.95 -16.66
N ALA A 78 19.81 3.25 -16.67
CA ALA A 78 20.85 3.86 -15.86
C ALA A 78 20.64 3.70 -14.33
N LEU A 79 19.45 3.27 -13.91
CA LEU A 79 19.07 3.11 -12.51
C LEU A 79 19.62 1.82 -11.87
N PRO A 80 20.02 1.87 -10.58
CA PRO A 80 20.60 0.72 -9.90
C PRO A 80 19.59 -0.43 -9.71
N ARG A 81 20.10 -1.67 -9.76
CA ARG A 81 19.30 -2.91 -9.65
C ARG A 81 18.51 -3.04 -8.35
N SER A 82 18.96 -2.37 -7.30
CA SER A 82 18.30 -2.33 -6.01
C SER A 82 18.32 -0.92 -5.44
N ILE A 83 17.19 -0.48 -4.91
CA ILE A 83 16.99 0.89 -4.46
C ILE A 83 16.46 0.85 -3.02
N PRO A 84 17.10 1.56 -2.07
CA PRO A 84 16.54 1.74 -0.74
C PRO A 84 15.34 2.68 -0.81
N ILE A 85 14.22 2.25 -0.23
CA ILE A 85 13.00 3.03 -0.09
C ILE A 85 12.66 3.23 1.38
N TYR A 86 12.00 4.35 1.66
CA TYR A 86 11.42 4.64 2.96
C TYR A 86 9.91 4.69 2.80
N ILE A 87 9.18 4.01 3.68
CA ILE A 87 7.73 3.94 3.66
C ILE A 87 7.21 4.65 4.89
N SER A 88 6.32 5.61 4.71
CA SER A 88 5.60 6.28 5.78
C SER A 88 4.10 6.11 5.62
N THR A 89 3.41 6.00 6.75
CA THR A 89 1.95 6.03 6.85
C THR A 89 1.44 7.33 7.48
N LEU A 90 2.32 8.32 7.68
CA LEU A 90 1.97 9.57 8.36
C LEU A 90 1.64 10.67 7.34
N LYS A 91 0.50 11.34 7.55
CA LYS A 91 0.05 12.46 6.70
C LYS A 91 1.04 13.63 6.68
N LYS A 92 1.74 13.88 7.79
CA LYS A 92 2.69 14.99 7.93
C LYS A 92 3.93 14.87 7.03
N ASP A 93 4.26 13.66 6.58
CA ASP A 93 5.43 13.41 5.75
C ASP A 93 5.16 13.71 4.27
N ILE A 94 3.89 13.96 3.90
CA ILE A 94 3.48 14.19 2.52
C ILE A 94 3.63 15.68 2.20
N ASN A 95 4.61 16.01 1.37
CA ASN A 95 4.68 17.31 0.73
C ASN A 95 3.64 17.39 -0.41
N LEU A 96 2.70 18.34 -0.31
CA LEU A 96 1.62 18.50 -1.29
C LEU A 96 2.13 18.82 -2.70
N GLU A 97 3.23 19.56 -2.82
CA GLU A 97 3.78 19.96 -4.10
C GLU A 97 4.51 18.80 -4.78
N GLU A 98 5.26 17.99 -4.01
CA GLU A 98 5.83 16.74 -4.54
C GLU A 98 4.75 15.76 -4.96
N LEU A 99 3.68 15.64 -4.19
CA LEU A 99 2.56 14.80 -4.55
C LEU A 99 1.89 15.29 -5.83
N ARG A 100 1.66 16.60 -5.98
CA ARG A 100 1.13 17.19 -7.21
C ARG A 100 1.99 16.84 -8.42
N ARG A 101 3.33 16.95 -8.29
CA ARG A 101 4.27 16.50 -9.33
C ARG A 101 4.12 15.01 -9.60
N LEU A 102 3.97 14.16 -8.58
CA LEU A 102 3.79 12.73 -8.78
C LEU A 102 2.50 12.40 -9.56
N TYR A 103 1.38 13.08 -9.28
CA TYR A 103 0.16 12.96 -10.09
C TYR A 103 0.42 13.29 -11.57
N ALA A 104 1.15 14.39 -11.84
CA ALA A 104 1.50 14.79 -13.19
C ALA A 104 2.39 13.74 -13.90
N HIS A 105 3.42 13.21 -13.22
CA HIS A 105 4.31 12.20 -13.79
C HIS A 105 3.63 10.85 -14.04
N CYS A 106 2.62 10.51 -13.22
CA CYS A 106 1.83 9.30 -13.42
C CYS A 106 0.65 9.49 -14.39
N ASN A 107 0.48 10.69 -14.98
CA ASN A 107 -0.65 11.08 -15.82
C ASN A 107 -2.01 10.78 -15.16
N LEU A 108 -2.09 10.99 -13.84
CA LEU A 108 -3.30 10.80 -13.06
C LEU A 108 -3.96 12.16 -12.80
N SER A 109 -5.22 12.29 -13.20
CA SER A 109 -6.07 13.42 -12.82
C SER A 109 -6.86 13.08 -11.56
N CYS A 110 -6.98 14.04 -10.63
CA CYS A 110 -7.92 13.94 -9.50
C CYS A 110 -9.39 13.98 -9.94
N ASN A 111 -9.65 14.40 -11.18
CA ASN A 111 -10.96 14.34 -11.82
C ASN A 111 -11.00 13.14 -12.78
N ARG A 112 -10.87 11.92 -12.23
CA ARG A 112 -10.82 10.64 -12.98
C ARG A 112 -12.01 10.38 -13.93
N LEU A 113 -13.03 11.23 -13.90
CA LEU A 113 -14.33 11.05 -14.55
C LEU A 113 -14.74 12.21 -15.45
N SER A 114 -13.93 13.26 -15.56
CA SER A 114 -14.24 14.40 -16.43
C SER A 114 -13.70 14.15 -17.83
N GLU A 115 -14.21 13.12 -18.52
CA GLU A 115 -14.01 12.95 -19.97
C GLU A 115 -15.19 13.54 -20.75
N ASN A 116 -15.49 14.82 -20.51
CA ASN A 116 -16.19 15.62 -21.52
C ASN A 116 -15.11 16.38 -22.28
N GLY A 117 -14.87 15.95 -23.53
CA GLY A 117 -13.79 16.39 -24.42
C GLY A 117 -13.83 17.84 -24.89
N SER A 118 -14.09 18.79 -23.99
CA SER A 118 -14.10 20.22 -24.30
C SER A 118 -13.70 21.08 -23.10
N SER A 119 -12.45 20.92 -22.62
CA SER A 119 -11.64 22.09 -22.26
C SER A 119 -10.20 21.68 -21.99
N ILE A 120 -9.28 22.52 -22.44
CA ILE A 120 -7.84 22.51 -22.17
C ILE A 120 -7.55 22.86 -20.67
N VAL A 121 -8.55 22.70 -19.79
CA VAL A 121 -8.68 23.29 -18.46
C VAL A 121 -9.18 22.18 -17.51
N GLU A 122 -8.45 21.53 -16.63
CA GLU A 122 -7.17 21.76 -15.95
C GLU A 122 -6.44 20.40 -15.86
N LYS A 123 -5.28 20.24 -16.51
CA LYS A 123 -4.33 19.15 -16.16
C LYS A 123 -3.69 19.35 -14.79
N THR A 124 -3.98 20.46 -14.14
CA THR A 124 -3.43 20.84 -12.85
C THR A 124 -4.33 20.35 -11.73
N VAL A 125 -3.78 19.51 -10.86
CA VAL A 125 -4.47 19.09 -9.63
C VAL A 125 -4.73 20.31 -8.75
N ASP A 126 -6.00 20.58 -8.46
CA ASP A 126 -6.42 21.62 -7.51
C ASP A 126 -5.84 21.33 -6.12
N MET A 127 -4.99 22.24 -5.65
CA MET A 127 -4.25 22.08 -4.40
C MET A 127 -5.13 22.11 -3.15
N LYS A 128 -6.24 22.85 -3.18
CA LYS A 128 -7.19 22.91 -2.06
C LYS A 128 -7.94 21.59 -1.95
N LYS A 129 -8.38 21.03 -3.08
CA LYS A 129 -9.02 19.71 -3.13
C LYS A 129 -8.05 18.61 -2.70
N LEU A 130 -6.80 18.63 -3.19
CA LEU A 130 -5.81 17.62 -2.82
C LEU A 130 -5.48 17.66 -1.32
N ARG A 131 -5.29 18.85 -0.74
CA ARG A 131 -5.10 19.02 0.71
C ARG A 131 -6.27 18.43 1.49
N THR A 132 -7.50 18.72 1.06
CA THR A 132 -8.72 18.23 1.72
C THR A 132 -8.81 16.71 1.61
N ALA A 133 -8.52 16.13 0.45
CA ALA A 133 -8.52 14.69 0.22
C ALA A 133 -7.56 13.97 1.17
N ILE A 134 -6.33 14.45 1.31
CA ILE A 134 -5.32 13.85 2.20
C ILE A 134 -5.73 14.00 3.67
N SER A 135 -6.25 15.16 4.05
CA SER A 135 -6.73 15.40 5.42
C SER A 135 -7.82 14.40 5.82
N ARG A 136 -8.78 14.14 4.92
CA ARG A 136 -9.90 13.22 5.14
C ARG A 136 -9.59 11.74 4.85
N SER A 137 -8.39 11.42 4.39
CA SER A 137 -8.01 10.03 4.13
C SER A 137 -7.79 9.26 5.42
N ASP A 138 -8.35 8.07 5.55
CA ASP A 138 -8.24 7.28 6.78
C ASP A 138 -6.92 6.49 6.83
N VAL A 139 -6.43 6.12 5.65
CA VAL A 139 -5.12 5.50 5.46
C VAL A 139 -4.42 6.17 4.29
N VAL A 140 -3.17 6.58 4.53
CA VAL A 140 -2.24 7.05 3.51
C VAL A 140 -0.94 6.27 3.61
N VAL A 141 -0.32 6.01 2.48
CA VAL A 141 1.00 5.38 2.40
C VAL A 141 1.83 6.12 1.36
N SER A 142 2.95 6.66 1.79
CA SER A 142 3.92 7.37 0.95
C SER A 142 5.24 6.61 0.92
N VAL A 143 5.85 6.54 -0.26
CA VAL A 143 7.14 5.88 -0.49
C VAL A 143 8.13 6.89 -1.02
N PHE A 144 9.29 6.96 -0.37
CA PHE A 144 10.38 7.89 -0.69
C PHE A 144 11.62 7.13 -1.15
N CYS A 145 12.41 7.79 -1.99
CA CYS A 145 13.66 7.27 -2.55
C CYS A 145 14.73 8.37 -2.62
N LYS A 146 16.02 8.02 -2.66
CA LYS A 146 17.08 9.02 -2.86
C LYS A 146 16.96 9.66 -4.26
N PRO A 147 17.22 10.97 -4.41
CA PRO A 147 17.09 11.68 -5.69
C PRO A 147 17.94 11.10 -6.82
N HIS A 148 19.13 10.58 -6.52
CA HIS A 148 20.03 9.96 -7.52
C HIS A 148 19.49 8.65 -8.13
N HIS A 149 18.35 8.17 -7.63
CA HIS A 149 17.66 6.98 -8.14
C HIS A 149 16.36 7.33 -8.86
N THR A 150 16.18 8.59 -9.23
CA THR A 150 15.05 9.05 -10.06
C THR A 150 15.61 9.79 -11.27
N ASP A 151 15.28 9.33 -12.49
CA ASP A 151 15.62 9.99 -13.76
C ASP A 151 14.75 11.25 -14.01
N LEU A 152 14.40 11.96 -12.94
CA LEU A 152 13.60 13.17 -13.03
C LEU A 152 14.55 14.36 -12.98
N ASP A 153 14.78 14.96 -14.15
CA ASP A 153 15.45 16.24 -14.32
C ASP A 153 14.57 17.34 -13.73
N ASP A 154 14.59 17.47 -12.40
CA ASP A 154 14.07 18.67 -11.76
C ASP A 154 15.19 19.71 -11.76
N ASP A 155 14.98 20.80 -12.51
CA ASP A 155 15.63 22.09 -12.29
C ASP A 155 15.70 22.40 -10.77
N GLU A 156 16.78 23.05 -10.36
CA GLU A 156 17.13 23.41 -8.99
C GLU A 156 15.97 23.86 -8.07
N SER A 157 16.23 23.72 -6.76
CA SER A 157 15.45 24.16 -5.58
C SER A 157 14.47 23.10 -5.04
N LEU A 158 14.72 22.46 -3.89
CA LEU A 158 14.62 23.06 -2.56
C LEU A 158 15.34 22.26 -1.44
N SER A 159 16.37 21.46 -1.75
CA SER A 159 17.17 20.77 -0.69
C SER A 159 18.38 21.57 -0.16
N SER A 160 18.51 22.83 -0.54
CA SER A 160 19.65 23.70 -0.23
C SER A 160 19.37 24.75 0.85
N SER A 161 18.81 24.35 2.00
CA SER A 161 18.58 25.31 3.10
C SER A 161 18.98 24.80 4.47
N LEU A 162 20.19 24.24 4.61
CA LEU A 162 20.84 24.21 5.93
C LEU A 162 22.31 24.66 5.96
N PHE A 163 23.01 24.88 4.83
CA PHE A 163 24.36 25.47 4.85
C PHE A 163 24.67 26.25 3.56
N PRO A 164 24.76 27.59 3.57
CA PRO A 164 25.29 28.35 2.45
C PRO A 164 26.81 28.41 2.58
N LEU A 165 27.54 27.65 1.75
CA LEU A 165 28.93 27.98 1.46
C LEU A 165 29.31 27.60 0.03
N ASN A 166 29.80 28.63 -0.69
CA ASN A 166 30.29 28.63 -2.06
C ASN A 166 31.33 27.54 -2.33
N SER A 167 31.27 26.94 -3.53
CA SER A 167 32.39 26.54 -4.41
C SER A 167 32.17 25.18 -5.11
N LYS A 168 32.25 25.21 -6.45
CA LYS A 168 32.00 24.14 -7.43
C LYS A 168 32.95 22.91 -7.36
N LYS A 169 33.63 22.66 -6.24
CA LYS A 169 34.69 21.63 -6.11
C LYS A 169 34.37 20.47 -5.14
N GLN A 170 33.20 20.47 -4.48
CA GLN A 170 32.86 19.56 -3.36
C GLN A 170 31.72 18.54 -3.65
N ASN A 171 31.34 18.28 -4.90
CA ASN A 171 30.17 17.40 -5.17
C ASN A 171 30.39 15.93 -4.77
N LYS A 172 31.61 15.42 -4.88
CA LYS A 172 31.90 13.99 -4.65
C LYS A 172 31.76 13.58 -3.17
N ASP A 173 32.19 14.45 -2.26
CA ASP A 173 32.12 14.18 -0.81
C ASP A 173 30.68 14.31 -0.30
N ARG A 174 29.90 15.29 -0.80
CA ARG A 174 28.48 15.43 -0.44
C ARG A 174 27.64 14.21 -0.82
N ASP A 175 27.87 13.63 -2.00
CA ASP A 175 27.15 12.43 -2.45
C ASP A 175 27.48 11.20 -1.58
N LEU A 176 28.73 11.08 -1.12
CA LEU A 176 29.15 10.02 -0.19
C LEU A 176 28.45 10.16 1.17
N PHE A 177 28.39 11.36 1.76
CA PHE A 177 27.67 11.58 3.02
C PHE A 177 26.16 11.35 2.89
N ARG A 178 25.57 11.71 1.74
CA ARG A 178 24.15 11.45 1.45
C ARG A 178 23.86 9.96 1.34
N ASN A 179 24.83 9.14 0.93
CA ASN A 179 24.70 7.69 0.88
C ASN A 179 24.70 7.03 2.27
N VAL A 180 25.41 7.61 3.23
CA VAL A 180 25.53 7.10 4.61
C VAL A 180 24.34 7.49 5.49
N LEU A 181 23.66 8.61 5.21
CA LEU A 181 22.48 9.03 5.97
C LEU A 181 21.30 8.05 5.77
N PRO A 182 20.58 7.70 6.86
CA PRO A 182 19.36 6.90 6.76
C PRO A 182 18.32 7.65 5.92
N LEU A 183 17.63 6.93 5.05
CA LEU A 183 16.59 7.51 4.22
C LEU A 183 15.41 7.92 5.11
N THR A 184 14.95 9.15 4.93
CA THR A 184 13.85 9.78 5.66
C THR A 184 13.00 10.58 4.66
N PRO A 185 11.77 10.98 5.02
CA PRO A 185 10.95 11.81 4.14
C PRO A 185 11.60 13.16 3.80
N SER A 186 12.45 13.71 4.67
CA SER A 186 13.10 15.01 4.45
C SER A 186 14.30 14.96 3.50
N ASN A 187 14.93 13.79 3.34
CA ASN A 187 16.08 13.62 2.43
C ASN A 187 15.78 12.74 1.20
N GLY A 188 14.56 12.23 1.09
CA GLY A 188 14.07 11.44 -0.03
C GLY A 188 13.01 12.20 -0.84
N LYS A 189 12.86 11.82 -2.11
CA LYS A 189 11.82 12.29 -3.02
C LYS A 189 10.63 11.35 -2.98
N LEU A 190 9.41 11.87 -2.97
CA LEU A 190 8.19 11.06 -3.04
C LEU A 190 8.09 10.36 -4.42
N VAL A 191 8.12 9.03 -4.42
CA VAL A 191 8.12 8.19 -5.64
C VAL A 191 6.92 7.25 -5.76
N GLY A 192 6.17 7.08 -4.68
CA GLY A 192 4.97 6.27 -4.66
C GLY A 192 3.99 6.76 -3.62
N PHE A 193 2.71 6.65 -3.91
CA PHE A 193 1.65 7.12 -3.04
C PHE A 193 0.42 6.23 -3.15
N GLY A 194 -0.25 6.01 -2.03
CA GLY A 194 -1.51 5.29 -1.92
C GLY A 194 -2.43 5.89 -0.88
N ARG A 195 -3.73 5.89 -1.16
CA ARG A 195 -4.79 6.44 -0.28
C ARG A 195 -6.01 5.53 -0.25
N ALA A 196 -6.58 5.34 0.93
CA ALA A 196 -7.86 4.68 1.13
C ALA A 196 -8.79 5.45 2.08
N TYR A 197 -10.09 5.28 1.85
CA TYR A 197 -11.16 5.74 2.74
C TYR A 197 -11.86 4.56 3.40
N SER A 198 -12.48 4.79 4.55
CA SER A 198 -13.29 3.83 5.28
C SER A 198 -14.37 4.54 6.09
N ASP A 199 -15.47 3.84 6.32
CA ASP A 199 -16.50 4.20 7.29
C ASP A 199 -16.13 3.83 8.75
N TYR A 200 -14.91 3.33 8.98
CA TYR A 200 -14.39 2.88 10.28
C TYR A 200 -15.12 1.68 10.91
N GLY A 201 -15.92 0.93 10.14
CA GLY A 201 -16.62 -0.23 10.67
C GLY A 201 -16.84 -1.35 9.67
N LEU A 202 -17.39 -1.05 8.50
CA LEU A 202 -17.85 -2.05 7.54
C LEU A 202 -16.95 -2.11 6.33
N THR A 203 -16.75 -0.98 5.67
CA THR A 203 -16.18 -0.93 4.32
C THR A 203 -15.02 0.04 4.21
N ALA A 204 -14.15 -0.24 3.23
CA ALA A 204 -13.09 0.65 2.81
C ALA A 204 -12.86 0.59 1.30
N SER A 205 -12.30 1.65 0.73
CA SER A 205 -12.02 1.74 -0.70
C SER A 205 -10.66 2.39 -0.95
N ILE A 206 -9.85 1.76 -1.80
CA ILE A 206 -8.60 2.31 -2.32
C ILE A 206 -8.92 3.17 -3.55
N HIS A 207 -8.48 4.43 -3.53
CA HIS A 207 -8.79 5.40 -4.60
C HIS A 207 -7.56 5.77 -5.42
N ASP A 208 -6.52 6.28 -4.76
CA ASP A 208 -5.30 6.70 -5.44
C ASP A 208 -4.21 5.69 -5.15
N LEU A 209 -3.60 5.18 -6.22
CA LEU A 209 -2.43 4.34 -6.18
C LEU A 209 -1.53 4.75 -7.33
N MET A 210 -0.31 5.17 -7.02
CA MET A 210 0.63 5.64 -8.02
C MET A 210 2.06 5.29 -7.64
N VAL A 211 2.85 4.98 -8.66
CA VAL A 211 4.29 4.74 -8.57
C VAL A 211 4.91 5.42 -9.78
N LEU A 212 5.98 6.15 -9.53
CA LEU A 212 6.74 6.84 -10.57
C LEU A 212 7.10 5.86 -11.70
N PRO A 213 6.85 6.19 -12.98
CA PRO A 213 7.02 5.25 -14.09
C PRO A 213 8.38 4.55 -14.14
N SER A 214 9.47 5.28 -13.89
CA SER A 214 10.85 4.74 -13.88
C SER A 214 11.10 3.70 -12.77
N LEU A 215 10.30 3.72 -11.71
CA LEU A 215 10.39 2.83 -10.54
C LEU A 215 9.29 1.77 -10.49
N GLN A 216 8.49 1.65 -11.56
CA GLN A 216 7.53 0.57 -11.70
C GLN A 216 8.24 -0.78 -11.90
N ARG A 217 7.47 -1.87 -11.78
CA ARG A 217 7.98 -3.27 -11.85
C ARG A 217 9.00 -3.66 -10.77
N MET A 218 9.27 -2.78 -9.81
CA MET A 218 10.08 -3.09 -8.64
C MET A 218 9.27 -3.69 -7.48
N GLY A 219 7.92 -3.67 -7.55
CA GLY A 219 7.05 -4.18 -6.48
C GLY A 219 6.62 -3.12 -5.46
N ILE A 220 6.96 -1.84 -5.68
CA ILE A 220 6.55 -0.71 -4.83
C ILE A 220 5.02 -0.62 -4.74
N GLY A 221 4.29 -0.76 -5.85
CA GLY A 221 2.82 -0.71 -5.85
C GLY A 221 2.20 -1.80 -4.96
N LYS A 222 2.71 -3.03 -5.07
CA LYS A 222 2.25 -4.16 -4.24
C LYS A 222 2.54 -3.90 -2.75
N LEU A 223 3.68 -3.27 -2.46
CA LEU A 223 4.02 -2.89 -1.10
C LEU A 223 3.02 -1.87 -0.53
N ILE A 224 2.67 -0.84 -1.31
CA ILE A 224 1.71 0.20 -0.91
C ILE A 224 0.34 -0.45 -0.61
N VAL A 225 -0.18 -1.26 -1.54
CA VAL A 225 -1.46 -1.95 -1.38
C VAL A 225 -1.45 -2.85 -0.14
N ASN A 226 -0.41 -3.68 0.02
CA ASN A 226 -0.29 -4.55 1.19
C ASN A 226 -0.24 -3.78 2.51
N ARG A 227 0.40 -2.60 2.54
CA ARG A 227 0.45 -1.74 3.73
C ARG A 227 -0.94 -1.18 4.06
N ILE A 228 -1.66 -0.69 3.05
CA ILE A 228 -3.04 -0.20 3.20
C ILE A 228 -3.95 -1.32 3.72
N THR A 229 -3.96 -2.47 3.05
CA THR A 229 -4.80 -3.61 3.43
C THR A 229 -4.51 -4.09 4.85
N ARG A 230 -3.24 -4.16 5.26
CA ARG A 230 -2.87 -4.53 6.64
C ARG A 230 -3.38 -3.54 7.68
N LEU A 231 -3.30 -2.24 7.40
CA LEU A 231 -3.82 -1.19 8.28
C LEU A 231 -5.34 -1.29 8.42
N LEU A 232 -6.06 -1.50 7.33
CA LEU A 232 -7.52 -1.65 7.35
C LEU A 232 -7.95 -2.93 8.10
N ILE A 233 -7.30 -4.07 7.83
CA ILE A 233 -7.57 -5.33 8.55
C ILE A 233 -7.26 -5.21 10.04
N SER A 234 -6.21 -4.48 10.44
CA SER A 234 -5.90 -4.23 11.85
C SER A 234 -6.96 -3.40 12.57
N ARG A 235 -7.85 -2.74 11.82
CA ARG A 235 -9.02 -1.99 12.30
C ARG A 235 -10.32 -2.79 12.12
N GLU A 236 -10.23 -4.10 11.88
CA GLU A 236 -11.37 -5.01 11.67
C GLU A 236 -12.22 -4.69 10.43
N ILE A 237 -11.66 -3.98 9.45
CA ILE A 237 -12.31 -3.72 8.16
C ILE A 237 -11.84 -4.75 7.14
N TYR A 238 -12.76 -5.58 6.67
CA TYR A 238 -12.47 -6.69 5.75
C TYR A 238 -13.05 -6.51 4.35
N ASP A 239 -14.11 -5.71 4.23
CA ASP A 239 -14.69 -5.38 2.93
C ASP A 239 -13.93 -4.19 2.33
N ILE A 240 -12.95 -4.51 1.47
CA ILE A 240 -12.02 -3.54 0.90
C ILE A 240 -12.14 -3.59 -0.62
N ALA A 241 -12.69 -2.53 -1.20
CA ALA A 241 -12.76 -2.33 -2.64
C ALA A 241 -11.52 -1.58 -3.15
N ALA A 242 -11.22 -1.71 -4.44
CA ALA A 242 -10.24 -0.89 -5.13
C ALA A 242 -10.84 -0.39 -6.44
N LEU A 243 -10.81 0.93 -6.66
CA LEU A 243 -11.21 1.53 -7.93
C LEU A 243 -10.02 1.46 -8.88
N CYS A 244 -10.12 0.65 -9.93
CA CYS A 244 -9.03 0.46 -10.89
C CYS A 244 -9.54 0.31 -12.33
N PHE A 245 -8.69 0.63 -13.30
CA PHE A 245 -8.97 0.37 -14.70
C PHE A 245 -8.82 -1.14 -15.03
N GLU A 246 -9.43 -1.59 -16.11
CA GLU A 246 -9.40 -3.02 -16.50
C GLU A 246 -7.96 -3.54 -16.67
N HIS A 247 -7.06 -2.72 -17.23
CA HIS A 247 -5.65 -3.09 -17.42
C HIS A 247 -4.86 -3.22 -16.10
N GLU A 248 -5.36 -2.66 -14.99
CA GLU A 248 -4.76 -2.75 -13.66
C GLU A 248 -5.25 -3.98 -12.88
N ARG A 249 -6.32 -4.64 -13.36
CA ARG A 249 -6.93 -5.82 -12.71
C ARG A 249 -5.93 -6.95 -12.44
N PRO A 250 -4.99 -7.31 -13.34
CA PRO A 250 -3.98 -8.33 -13.04
C PRO A 250 -3.07 -7.96 -11.87
N PHE A 251 -2.76 -6.67 -11.70
CA PHE A 251 -1.95 -6.18 -10.58
C PHE A 251 -2.70 -6.33 -9.25
N PHE A 252 -3.98 -5.92 -9.19
CA PHE A 252 -4.79 -6.07 -7.97
C PHE A 252 -5.05 -7.54 -7.63
N LYS A 253 -5.27 -8.40 -8.65
CA LYS A 253 -5.31 -9.87 -8.46
C LYS A 253 -4.02 -10.40 -7.81
N ALA A 254 -2.86 -9.93 -8.25
CA ALA A 254 -1.57 -10.29 -7.65
C ALA A 254 -1.38 -9.75 -6.21
N CYS A 255 -2.20 -8.80 -5.78
CA CYS A 255 -2.27 -8.28 -4.41
C CYS A 255 -3.33 -8.98 -3.55
N GLY A 256 -4.08 -9.94 -4.11
CA GLY A 256 -5.10 -10.72 -3.40
C GLY A 256 -6.53 -10.20 -3.56
N PHE A 257 -6.77 -9.19 -4.39
CA PHE A 257 -8.11 -8.74 -4.74
C PHE A 257 -8.75 -9.72 -5.72
N GLY A 258 -10.06 -9.90 -5.58
CA GLY A 258 -10.87 -10.73 -6.46
C GLY A 258 -11.88 -9.89 -7.23
N ASP A 259 -12.65 -10.58 -8.07
CA ASP A 259 -13.81 -9.97 -8.71
C ASP A 259 -14.91 -9.74 -7.66
N ASP A 260 -15.76 -8.74 -7.88
CA ASP A 260 -16.88 -8.46 -6.98
C ASP A 260 -17.81 -9.69 -6.91
N ARG A 261 -17.94 -10.24 -5.70
CA ARG A 261 -18.76 -11.41 -5.43
C ARG A 261 -20.25 -11.12 -5.56
N MET A 262 -20.65 -9.86 -5.43
CA MET A 262 -22.03 -9.41 -5.57
C MET A 262 -22.39 -9.06 -7.02
N GLY A 263 -21.41 -8.96 -7.92
CA GLY A 263 -21.64 -8.57 -9.31
C GLY A 263 -22.20 -7.15 -9.47
N SER A 264 -21.81 -6.23 -8.59
CA SER A 264 -22.27 -4.85 -8.56
C SER A 264 -21.72 -4.05 -9.74
N THR A 265 -22.53 -3.12 -10.25
CA THR A 265 -22.15 -2.20 -11.31
C THR A 265 -21.64 -0.90 -10.71
N THR A 266 -20.42 -0.48 -11.05
CA THR A 266 -19.93 0.85 -10.69
C THR A 266 -20.69 1.90 -11.49
N MET A 267 -21.34 2.85 -10.81
CA MET A 267 -22.03 3.98 -11.44
C MET A 267 -21.36 5.28 -11.01
N MET A 268 -21.25 6.23 -11.96
CA MET A 268 -20.64 7.54 -11.71
C MET A 268 -21.67 8.63 -11.99
N PHE A 269 -21.87 9.53 -11.03
CA PHE A 269 -22.72 10.69 -11.22
C PHE A 269 -21.92 11.82 -11.87
N THR A 270 -22.36 12.24 -13.05
CA THR A 270 -21.84 13.43 -13.73
C THR A 270 -22.88 14.52 -13.65
N LYS A 271 -22.53 15.64 -13.01
CA LYS A 271 -23.38 16.84 -13.06
C LYS A 271 -23.22 17.45 -14.45
N SER A 272 -24.26 17.37 -15.27
CA SER A 272 -24.35 18.17 -16.49
C SER A 272 -24.40 19.65 -16.08
N LEU A 273 -23.43 20.43 -16.55
CA LEU A 273 -23.57 21.87 -16.55
C LEU A 273 -24.51 22.19 -17.71
N GLU A 274 -25.81 22.28 -17.43
CA GLU A 274 -26.74 22.90 -18.36
C GLU A 274 -26.26 24.35 -18.58
N VAL A 275 -25.97 24.67 -19.85
CA VAL A 275 -25.55 26.00 -20.32
C VAL A 275 -26.77 26.90 -20.41
#